data_AF-A0A165IIJ3-F1
#
_entry.id   AF-A0A165IIJ3-F1
#
_cell.length_a   1.000
_cell.length_b   1.000
_cell.length_c   1.000
_cell.angle_alpha   90.00
_cell.angle_beta   90.00
_cell.angle_gamma   90.00
#
_symmetry.space_group_name_H-M   'P 1'
#
loop_
_entity.id
_entity.type
_entity.pdbx_description
1 polymer ?
#
loop_
_entity_poly.entity_id
_entity_poly.type
_entity_poly.pdbx_seq_one_letter_code
_entity_poly.pdbx_strand_id
1 'polypeptide(L)'
;MSRVLQHRDDFDMVTFLAQTRTAYYMQFAAMVVNVYDIAITLDREVDFVWNRPWKATTLLYLCNRYFVMAESILNIVSWIDPWLSPAQCVNLNLLTSVWTAPVAITLIETILVIRVCILFCNNRWVVIPLVALLFGSTVVSIVFSSLLTPAFGCRSEAAAVEGSPD
;
A
#
# COMPACT_ATOMS: atom_id res chain seq x y z
N MET A 1 4.52 20.86 35.88
CA MET A 1 5.18 20.53 34.60
C MET A 1 4.86 19.10 34.15
N SER A 2 5.02 18.08 35.01
CA SER A 2 4.76 16.67 34.67
C SER A 2 3.32 16.34 34.26
N ARG A 3 2.29 16.93 34.89
CA ARG A 3 0.88 16.75 34.48
C ARG A 3 0.56 17.31 33.09
N VAL A 4 1.27 18.34 32.65
CA VAL A 4 1.06 18.95 31.32
C VAL A 4 1.67 18.08 30.23
N LEU A 5 2.80 17.42 30.51
CA LEU A 5 3.39 16.42 29.63
C LEU A 5 2.51 15.17 29.53
N GLN A 6 2.05 14.63 30.66
CA GLN A 6 1.12 13.50 30.69
C GLN A 6 -0.16 13.77 29.88
N HIS A 7 -0.76 14.95 30.05
CA HIS A 7 -1.96 15.34 29.32
C HIS A 7 -1.71 15.53 27.81
N ARG A 8 -0.49 15.94 27.44
CA ARG A 8 -0.07 16.04 26.03
C ARG A 8 0.07 14.66 25.41
N ASP A 9 0.72 13.72 26.11
CA ASP A 9 0.90 12.35 25.64
C ASP A 9 -0.44 11.62 25.49
N ASP A 10 -1.38 11.82 26.42
CA ASP A 10 -2.74 11.27 26.32
C ASP A 10 -3.51 11.83 25.11
N PHE A 11 -3.39 13.14 24.87
CA PHE A 11 -4.02 13.79 23.71
C PHE A 11 -3.41 13.32 22.39
N ASP A 12 -2.09 13.19 22.33
CA ASP A 12 -1.36 12.70 21.15
C ASP A 12 -1.71 11.22 20.85
N MET A 13 -1.91 10.39 21.88
CA MET A 13 -2.38 9.01 21.71
C MET A 13 -3.81 8.94 21.17
N VAL A 14 -4.75 9.73 21.71
CA VAL A 14 -6.15 9.73 21.24
C VAL A 14 -6.24 10.21 19.80
N THR A 15 -5.49 11.26 19.43
CA THR A 15 -5.46 11.76 18.07
C THR A 15 -4.85 10.75 17.11
N PHE A 16 -3.74 10.10 17.47
CA PHE A 16 -3.15 9.03 16.67
C PHE A 16 -4.15 7.91 16.39
N LEU A 17 -4.83 7.40 17.42
CA LEU A 17 -5.84 6.34 17.27
C LEU A 17 -7.01 6.76 16.36
N ALA A 18 -7.46 8.01 16.46
CA ALA A 18 -8.51 8.54 15.60
C ALA A 18 -8.07 8.64 14.12
N GLN A 19 -6.83 9.07 13.87
CA GLN A 19 -6.25 9.13 12.53
C GLN A 19 -6.13 7.72 11.93
N THR A 20 -5.57 6.78 12.69
CA THR A 20 -5.41 5.39 12.26
C THR A 20 -6.75 4.73 11.93
N ARG A 21 -7.76 4.92 12.79
CA ARG A 21 -9.13 4.42 12.53
C ARG A 21 -9.72 5.00 11.25
N THR A 22 -9.55 6.30 11.03
CA THR A 22 -10.05 6.98 9.83
C THR A 22 -9.38 6.43 8.57
N ALA A 23 -8.07 6.21 8.61
CA ALA A 23 -7.32 5.62 7.51
C ALA A 23 -7.85 4.22 7.15
N TYR A 24 -8.20 3.39 8.15
CA TYR A 24 -8.77 2.07 7.90
C TYR A 24 -10.14 2.12 7.22
N TYR A 25 -11.03 3.00 7.66
CA TYR A 25 -12.33 3.16 6.99
C TYR A 25 -12.16 3.63 5.54
N MET A 26 -11.23 4.55 5.29
CA MET A 26 -10.91 5.02 3.94
C MET A 26 -10.34 3.89 3.07
N GLN A 27 -9.43 3.09 3.62
CA GLN A 27 -8.83 1.97 2.90
C GLN A 27 -9.86 0.89 2.56
N PHE A 28 -10.74 0.54 3.50
CA PHE A 28 -11.83 -0.40 3.26
C PHE A 28 -12.80 0.13 2.21
N ALA A 29 -13.20 1.39 2.29
CA ALA A 29 -14.04 2.03 1.27
C ALA A 29 -13.36 2.02 -0.11
N ALA A 30 -12.06 2.34 -0.17
CA ALA A 30 -11.29 2.30 -1.42
C ALA A 30 -11.21 0.89 -2.01
N MET A 31 -11.02 -0.14 -1.18
CA MET A 31 -11.05 -1.55 -1.61
C MET A 31 -12.41 -1.91 -2.21
N VAL A 32 -13.51 -1.58 -1.53
CA VAL A 32 -14.87 -1.88 -2.02
C VAL A 32 -15.11 -1.20 -3.37
N VAL A 33 -14.72 0.07 -3.52
CA VAL A 33 -14.83 0.79 -4.79
C VAL A 33 -13.97 0.13 -5.87
N ASN A 34 -12.75 -0.30 -5.55
CA ASN A 34 -11.87 -0.97 -6.50
C ASN A 34 -12.47 -2.31 -6.99
N VAL A 35 -12.99 -3.13 -6.08
CA VAL A 35 -13.67 -4.39 -6.40
C VAL A 35 -14.93 -4.15 -7.23
N TYR A 36 -15.72 -3.12 -6.87
CA TYR A 36 -16.90 -2.74 -7.62
C TYR A 36 -16.55 -2.33 -9.06
N ASP A 37 -15.53 -1.51 -9.24
CA ASP A 37 -15.02 -1.10 -10.54
C ASP A 37 -14.59 -2.32 -11.38
N ILE A 38 -13.91 -3.30 -10.76
CA ILE A 38 -13.55 -4.57 -11.42
C ILE A 38 -14.79 -5.32 -11.86
N ALA A 39 -15.77 -5.52 -10.98
CA ALA A 39 -16.97 -6.29 -11.28
C ALA A 39 -17.77 -5.73 -12.48
N ILE A 40 -17.95 -4.41 -12.56
CA ILE A 40 -18.75 -3.76 -13.62
C ILE A 40 -18.04 -3.66 -14.98
N THR A 41 -16.76 -3.99 -15.04
CA THR A 41 -15.95 -3.89 -16.27
C THR A 41 -15.39 -5.23 -16.71
N LEU A 42 -15.55 -6.28 -15.88
CA LEU A 42 -15.06 -7.62 -16.15
C LEU A 42 -15.66 -8.21 -17.42
N ASP A 43 -16.92 -7.90 -17.72
CA ASP A 43 -17.58 -8.28 -18.98
C ASP A 43 -16.77 -7.82 -20.20
N ARG A 44 -16.38 -6.55 -20.21
CA ARG A 44 -15.57 -5.95 -21.27
C ARG A 44 -14.12 -6.41 -21.21
N GLU A 45 -13.57 -6.63 -20.02
CA GLU A 45 -12.20 -7.15 -19.90
C GLU A 45 -12.07 -8.52 -20.55
N VAL A 46 -12.96 -9.46 -20.27
CA VAL A 46 -12.90 -10.81 -20.87
C VAL A 46 -12.91 -10.74 -22.40
N ASP A 47 -13.76 -9.89 -22.96
CA ASP A 47 -13.87 -9.74 -24.42
C ASP A 47 -12.68 -9.02 -25.07
N PHE A 48 -12.14 -7.97 -24.43
CA PHE A 48 -11.13 -7.11 -25.05
C PHE A 48 -9.70 -7.36 -24.59
N VAL A 49 -9.51 -7.91 -23.40
CA VAL A 49 -8.19 -8.16 -22.80
C VAL A 49 -7.81 -9.63 -22.93
N TRP A 50 -8.68 -10.55 -22.52
CA TRP A 50 -8.36 -11.98 -22.46
C TRP A 50 -8.36 -12.66 -23.84
N ASN A 51 -9.23 -12.21 -24.75
CA ASN A 51 -9.32 -12.74 -26.12
C ASN A 51 -8.31 -12.12 -27.11
N ARG A 52 -7.50 -11.13 -26.69
CA ARG A 52 -6.51 -10.46 -27.55
C ARG A 52 -5.09 -10.97 -27.27
N PRO A 53 -4.14 -10.84 -28.21
CA PRO A 53 -2.75 -11.16 -27.95
C PRO A 53 -2.20 -10.27 -26.83
N TRP A 54 -1.53 -10.89 -25.86
CA TRP A 54 -0.99 -10.24 -24.68
C TRP A 54 0.10 -9.24 -25.09
N LYS A 55 -0.21 -7.93 -24.96
CA LYS A 55 0.76 -6.84 -25.13
C LYS A 55 1.27 -6.39 -23.77
N ALA A 56 2.45 -5.77 -23.74
CA ALA A 56 3.03 -5.20 -22.52
C ALA A 56 2.08 -4.22 -21.82
N THR A 57 1.32 -3.42 -22.57
CA THR A 57 0.30 -2.51 -22.02
C THR A 57 -0.87 -3.24 -21.36
N THR A 58 -1.27 -4.38 -21.92
CA THR A 58 -2.33 -5.23 -21.37
C THR A 58 -1.89 -5.88 -20.06
N LEU A 59 -0.66 -6.41 -20.02
CA LEU A 59 -0.09 -6.98 -18.80
C LEU A 59 0.03 -5.90 -17.72
N LEU A 60 0.50 -4.71 -18.07
CA LEU A 60 0.69 -3.61 -17.13
C LEU A 60 -0.64 -3.10 -16.55
N TYR A 61 -1.70 -3.09 -17.37
CA TYR A 61 -3.06 -2.81 -16.93
C TYR A 61 -3.59 -3.88 -15.96
N LEU A 62 -3.46 -5.16 -16.30
CA LEU A 62 -3.87 -6.27 -15.41
C LEU A 62 -3.08 -6.26 -14.11
N CYS A 63 -1.75 -6.10 -14.18
CA CYS A 63 -0.90 -5.99 -13.01
C CYS A 63 -1.38 -4.87 -12.10
N ASN A 64 -1.55 -3.64 -12.60
CA ASN A 64 -1.99 -2.54 -11.74
C ASN A 64 -3.35 -2.81 -11.08
N ARG A 65 -4.30 -3.40 -11.82
CA ARG A 65 -5.65 -3.64 -11.30
C ARG A 65 -5.69 -4.74 -10.23
N TYR A 66 -5.17 -5.92 -10.59
CA TYR A 66 -5.26 -7.09 -9.72
C TYR A 66 -4.20 -7.06 -8.59
N PHE A 67 -3.04 -6.43 -8.82
CA PHE A 67 -2.03 -6.27 -7.78
C PHE A 67 -2.48 -5.27 -6.70
N VAL A 68 -3.06 -4.13 -7.08
CA VAL A 68 -3.57 -3.15 -6.08
C VAL A 68 -4.71 -3.77 -5.27
N MET A 69 -5.58 -4.55 -5.90
CA MET A 69 -6.61 -5.31 -5.18
C MET A 69 -5.99 -6.31 -4.19
N ALA A 70 -5.01 -7.10 -4.63
CA ALA A 70 -4.32 -8.06 -3.77
C ALA A 70 -3.58 -7.37 -2.60
N GLU A 71 -2.88 -6.27 -2.86
CA GLU A 71 -2.20 -5.46 -1.84
C GLU A 71 -3.20 -4.93 -0.81
N SER A 72 -4.34 -4.38 -1.26
CA SER A 72 -5.37 -3.86 -0.36
C SER A 72 -5.94 -4.95 0.55
N ILE A 73 -6.16 -6.15 0.02
CA ILE A 73 -6.62 -7.32 0.80
C ILE A 73 -5.56 -7.73 1.82
N LEU A 74 -4.30 -7.88 1.40
CA LEU A 74 -3.19 -8.27 2.28
C LEU A 74 -3.00 -7.26 3.40
N ASN A 75 -3.11 -5.97 3.09
CA ASN A 75 -3.03 -4.89 4.06
C ASN A 75 -4.13 -5.05 5.11
N ILE A 76 -5.39 -5.18 4.69
CA ILE A 76 -6.52 -5.38 5.61
C ILE A 76 -6.37 -6.64 6.48
N VAL A 77 -5.94 -7.76 5.88
CA VAL A 77 -5.69 -9.03 6.59
C VAL A 77 -4.60 -8.85 7.65
N SER A 78 -3.51 -8.13 7.33
CA SER A 78 -2.42 -7.89 8.28
C SER A 78 -2.85 -7.12 9.53
N TRP A 79 -3.96 -6.36 9.46
CA TRP A 79 -4.48 -5.55 10.55
C TRP A 79 -5.64 -6.18 11.31
N ILE A 80 -6.50 -6.94 10.63
CA ILE A 80 -7.74 -7.46 11.20
C ILE A 80 -7.54 -8.82 11.87
N ASP A 81 -6.67 -9.68 11.34
CA ASP A 81 -6.61 -11.07 11.81
C ASP A 81 -5.99 -11.20 13.21
N PRO A 82 -6.78 -11.58 14.23
CA PRO A 82 -6.27 -11.76 15.60
C PRO A 82 -5.50 -13.07 15.77
N TRP A 83 -5.59 -13.98 14.79
CA TRP A 83 -5.08 -15.35 14.86
C TRP A 83 -3.69 -15.53 14.26
N LEU A 84 -3.09 -14.45 13.74
CA LEU A 84 -1.74 -14.51 13.19
C LEU A 84 -0.72 -14.77 14.31
N SER A 85 0.15 -15.77 14.08
CA SER A 85 1.31 -15.97 14.95
C SER A 85 2.17 -14.71 14.93
N PRO A 86 2.85 -14.34 16.03
CA PRO A 86 3.57 -13.08 16.09
C PRO A 86 4.69 -12.96 15.03
N ALA A 87 5.40 -14.07 14.76
CA ALA A 87 6.38 -14.14 13.67
C ALA A 87 5.73 -13.98 12.26
N GLN A 88 4.49 -14.45 12.09
CA GLN A 88 3.74 -14.27 10.84
C GLN A 88 3.27 -12.82 10.68
N CYS A 89 2.88 -12.15 11.77
CA CYS A 89 2.52 -10.73 11.79
C CYS A 89 3.70 -9.87 11.30
N VAL A 90 4.89 -10.08 11.85
CA VAL A 90 6.10 -9.33 11.46
C VAL A 90 6.46 -9.60 10.00
N ASN A 91 6.45 -10.85 9.56
CA ASN A 91 6.78 -11.20 8.18
C ASN A 91 5.75 -10.64 7.18
N LEU A 92 4.46 -10.69 7.50
CA LEU A 92 3.41 -10.12 6.64
C LEU A 92 3.44 -8.59 6.62
N ASN A 93 3.72 -7.95 7.76
CA ASN A 93 3.90 -6.49 7.80
C ASN A 93 5.15 -6.07 7.00
N LEU A 94 6.27 -6.79 7.12
CA LEU A 94 7.46 -6.54 6.32
C LEU A 94 7.19 -6.71 4.82
N LEU A 95 6.54 -7.82 4.45
CA LEU A 95 6.16 -8.08 3.07
C LEU A 95 5.27 -6.96 2.53
N THR A 96 4.26 -6.57 3.30
CA THR A 96 3.24 -5.62 2.84
C THR A 96 3.78 -4.19 2.78
N SER A 97 4.40 -3.74 3.87
CA SER A 97 4.85 -2.36 4.04
C SER A 97 6.13 -2.04 3.25
N VAL A 98 7.09 -2.97 3.18
CA VAL A 98 8.37 -2.71 2.52
C VAL A 98 8.33 -3.03 1.03
N TRP A 99 7.57 -4.05 0.63
CA TRP A 99 7.60 -4.56 -0.74
C TRP A 99 6.32 -4.27 -1.49
N THR A 100 5.16 -4.73 -1.00
CA THR A 100 3.94 -4.65 -1.83
C THR A 100 3.43 -3.23 -1.99
N ALA A 101 3.43 -2.40 -0.94
CA ALA A 101 2.96 -1.02 -1.03
C ALA A 101 3.83 -0.15 -1.96
N PRO A 102 5.18 -0.13 -1.86
CA PRO A 102 6.01 0.62 -2.82
C PRO A 102 5.89 0.10 -4.25
N VAL A 103 5.74 -1.21 -4.46
CA VAL A 103 5.52 -1.78 -5.79
C VAL A 103 4.18 -1.31 -6.37
N ALA A 104 3.11 -1.27 -5.57
CA ALA A 104 1.81 -0.77 -6.01
C ALA A 104 1.89 0.69 -6.46
N ILE A 105 2.57 1.54 -5.68
CA ILE A 105 2.80 2.95 -6.01
C ILE A 105 3.59 3.06 -7.32
N THR A 106 4.68 2.31 -7.46
CA THR A 106 5.51 2.30 -8.67
C THR A 106 4.70 1.92 -9.91
N LEU A 107 3.79 0.94 -9.80
CA LEU A 107 2.92 0.54 -10.90
C LEU A 107 1.98 1.67 -11.32
N ILE A 108 1.38 2.37 -10.35
CA ILE A 108 0.50 3.53 -10.60
C ILE A 108 1.29 4.64 -11.30
N GLU A 109 2.45 5.00 -10.76
CA GLU A 109 3.32 6.01 -11.33
C GLU A 109 3.78 5.66 -12.75
N THR A 110 4.11 4.39 -13.00
CA THR A 110 4.50 3.91 -14.35
C THR A 110 3.38 4.12 -15.36
N ILE A 111 2.12 3.83 -15.00
CA ILE A 111 0.96 4.09 -15.87
C ILE A 111 0.80 5.58 -16.14
N LEU A 112 0.93 6.41 -15.11
CA LEU A 112 0.84 7.86 -15.25
C LEU A 112 1.94 8.38 -16.18
N VAL A 113 3.18 7.92 -16.02
CA VAL A 113 4.31 8.27 -16.89
C VAL A 113 4.01 7.87 -18.34
N ILE A 114 3.57 6.63 -18.59
CA ILE A 114 3.21 6.17 -19.94
C ILE A 114 2.14 7.07 -20.56
N ARG A 115 1.08 7.40 -19.82
CA ARG A 115 0.00 8.28 -20.30
C ARG A 115 0.51 9.68 -20.64
N VAL A 116 1.39 10.24 -19.82
CA VAL A 116 2.02 11.54 -20.07
C VAL A 116 2.94 11.47 -21.29
N CYS A 117 3.74 10.41 -21.43
CA CYS A 117 4.62 10.21 -22.59
C CYS A 117 3.83 10.17 -23.91
N ILE A 118 2.67 9.51 -23.91
CA ILE A 118 1.77 9.47 -25.08
C ILE A 118 1.21 10.87 -25.38
N LEU A 119 0.74 11.59 -24.35
CA LEU A 119 0.18 12.94 -24.51
C LEU A 119 1.19 13.94 -25.09
N PHE A 120 2.46 13.83 -24.69
CA PHE A 120 3.54 14.70 -25.16
C PHE A 120 4.33 14.13 -26.36
N CYS A 121 3.74 13.20 -27.12
CA CYS A 121 4.34 12.58 -28.32
C CYS A 121 5.79 12.11 -28.12
N ASN A 122 6.09 11.59 -26.93
CA ASN A 122 7.42 11.09 -26.54
C ASN A 122 8.55 12.13 -26.67
N ASN A 123 8.27 13.41 -26.37
CA ASN A 123 9.31 14.42 -26.33
C ASN A 123 10.33 14.12 -25.21
N ARG A 124 11.59 13.90 -25.60
CA ARG A 124 12.70 13.44 -24.73
C ARG A 124 12.90 14.35 -23.52
N TRP A 125 12.67 15.65 -23.71
CA TRP A 125 12.78 16.67 -22.67
C TRP A 125 11.76 16.53 -21.54
N VAL A 126 10.63 15.86 -21.80
CA VAL A 126 9.60 15.55 -20.81
C VAL A 126 9.79 14.14 -20.25
N VAL A 127 10.16 13.17 -21.11
CA VAL A 127 10.28 11.76 -20.68
C VAL A 127 11.46 11.54 -19.74
N ILE A 128 12.64 12.10 -20.04
CA ILE A 128 13.84 11.93 -19.20
C ILE A 128 13.61 12.37 -17.75
N PRO A 129 13.10 13.60 -17.47
CA PRO A 129 12.85 13.99 -16.09
C PRO A 129 11.74 13.18 -15.43
N LEU A 130 10.69 12.78 -16.16
CA LEU A 130 9.63 11.92 -15.59
C LEU A 130 10.15 10.55 -15.16
N VAL A 131 10.99 9.94 -15.99
CA VAL A 131 11.58 8.63 -15.68
C VAL A 131 12.57 8.76 -14.52
N ALA A 132 13.38 9.82 -14.48
CA ALA A 132 14.24 10.09 -13.34
C ALA A 132 13.44 10.29 -12.04
N LEU A 133 12.32 11.01 -12.11
CA LEU A 133 11.41 11.21 -10.99
C LEU A 133 10.78 9.89 -10.52
N LEU A 134 10.39 9.01 -11.44
CA LEU A 134 9.88 7.68 -11.12
C LEU A 134 10.90 6.89 -10.29
N PHE A 135 12.14 6.77 -10.77
CA PHE A 135 13.19 6.07 -10.01
C PHE A 135 13.53 6.76 -8.68
N GLY A 136 13.48 8.09 -8.63
CA GLY A 136 13.64 8.83 -7.38
C GLY A 136 12.54 8.50 -6.36
N SER A 137 11.29 8.49 -6.81
CA SER A 137 10.11 8.20 -5.98
C SER A 137 10.15 6.80 -5.40
N THR A 138 10.53 5.79 -6.20
CA THR A 138 10.62 4.40 -5.72
C THR A 138 11.69 4.23 -4.65
N VAL A 139 12.88 4.82 -4.84
CA VAL A 139 13.97 4.77 -3.86
C VAL A 139 13.54 5.44 -2.55
N VAL A 140 12.94 6.63 -2.63
CA VAL A 140 12.46 7.36 -1.45
C VAL A 140 11.40 6.54 -0.71
N SER A 141 10.44 5.95 -1.43
CA SER A 141 9.36 5.15 -0.84
C SER A 141 9.88 3.91 -0.12
N ILE A 142 10.85 3.21 -0.69
CA ILE A 142 11.47 2.02 -0.06
C ILE A 142 12.25 2.41 1.19
N VAL A 143 13.08 3.46 1.11
CA VAL A 143 13.87 3.94 2.26
C VAL A 143 12.94 4.38 3.38
N PHE A 144 11.93 5.19 3.08
CA PHE A 144 10.95 5.64 4.05
C PHE A 144 10.21 4.47 4.71
N SER A 145 9.74 3.50 3.93
CA SER A 145 9.06 2.32 4.45
C SER A 145 9.97 1.49 5.36
N SER A 146 11.24 1.29 4.97
CA SER A 146 12.24 0.57 5.76
C SER A 146 12.55 1.24 7.11
N LEU A 147 12.54 2.57 7.15
CA LEU A 147 12.72 3.35 8.38
C LEU A 147 11.50 3.27 9.29
N LEU A 148 10.31 3.10 8.71
CA LEU A 148 9.05 3.02 9.45
C LEU A 148 8.72 1.62 9.95
N THR A 149 9.17 0.56 9.29
CA THR A 149 8.92 -0.82 9.76
C THR A 149 9.29 -1.06 11.23
N PRO A 150 10.44 -0.61 11.77
CA PRO A 150 10.73 -0.77 13.19
C PRO A 150 9.79 0.02 14.11
N ALA A 151 9.17 1.10 13.62
CA ALA A 151 8.20 1.90 14.40
C ALA A 151 6.80 1.26 14.47
N PHE A 152 6.45 0.42 13.49
CA PHE A 152 5.17 -0.30 13.41
C PHE A 152 5.27 -1.80 13.71
N GLY A 153 6.43 -2.28 14.19
CA GLY A 153 6.63 -3.67 14.61
C GLY A 153 5.52 -4.10 15.57
N CYS A 154 4.80 -5.17 15.19
CA CYS A 154 3.55 -5.63 15.78
C CYS A 154 3.50 -5.44 17.31
N ARG A 155 2.57 -4.59 17.76
CA ARG A 155 2.33 -4.22 19.16
C ARG A 155 2.02 -5.39 20.13
N SER A 156 2.10 -6.67 19.75
CA SER A 156 1.75 -7.82 20.62
C SER A 156 2.85 -8.86 20.92
N GLU A 157 4.04 -8.80 20.31
CA GLU A 157 5.21 -9.56 20.83
C GLU A 157 5.80 -8.86 22.07
N ALA A 158 5.12 -8.90 23.23
CA ALA A 158 5.69 -8.90 24.59
C ALA A 158 4.70 -8.49 25.70
N ALA A 159 3.47 -8.05 25.40
CA ALA A 159 2.41 -8.05 26.44
C ALA A 159 2.10 -9.49 26.93
N ALA A 160 2.48 -10.51 26.14
CA ALA A 160 2.38 -11.94 26.48
C ALA A 160 3.66 -12.55 27.12
N VAL A 161 4.77 -11.80 27.24
CA VAL A 161 5.99 -12.27 27.96
C VAL A 161 6.04 -11.75 29.39
N GLU A 162 5.59 -10.52 29.65
CA GLU A 162 5.57 -9.93 31.00
C GLU A 162 4.33 -10.34 31.84
N GLY A 163 3.39 -11.07 31.22
CA GLY A 163 2.17 -11.58 31.86
C GLY A 163 2.19 -13.07 32.25
N SER A 164 3.32 -13.76 32.08
CA SER A 164 3.49 -15.12 32.61
C SER A 164 4.23 -15.04 33.96
N PRO A 165 3.52 -15.11 35.09
CA PRO A 165 4.17 -15.28 36.38
C PRO A 165 4.76 -16.69 36.45
N ASP A 166 6.06 -16.78 36.69
CA ASP A 166 6.66 -17.94 37.36
C ASP A 166 6.27 -17.92 38.86
#